data_AF-A0A4Q3BZI2-F1
#
_entry.id   AF-A0A4Q3BZI2-F1
#
_cell.length_a   1.000
_cell.length_b   1.000
_cell.length_c   1.000
_cell.angle_alpha   90.00
_cell.angle_beta   90.00
_cell.angle_gamma   90.00
#
_symmetry.space_group_name_H-M   'P 1'
#
loop_
_entity.id
_entity.type
_entity.pdbx_description
1 polymer ?
#
loop_
_entity_poly.entity_id
_entity_poly.type
_entity_poly.pdbx_seq_one_letter_code
_entity_poly.pdbx_strand_id
1 'polypeptide(L)' 'MQHGGIQKSRGFWFLENSIIKVEKGFIGRKTNTTYKITKAGEKAFKDHINALEKMIKATK' A
#
# COMPACT_ATOMS: atom_id res chain seq x y z
N MET A 1 -25.73 9.08 -23.74
CA MET A 1 -24.98 9.78 -22.67
C MET A 1 -24.19 8.73 -21.92
N GLN A 2 -22.86 8.88 -21.91
CA GLN A 2 -21.90 7.85 -21.53
C GLN A 2 -21.84 7.74 -20.00
N HIS A 3 -22.19 6.59 -19.41
CA HIS A 3 -21.92 6.35 -17.99
C HIS A 3 -20.47 5.89 -17.88
N GLY A 4 -19.60 6.85 -17.60
CA GLY A 4 -18.16 6.65 -17.45
C GLY A 4 -17.87 5.63 -16.35
N GLY A 5 -17.22 4.53 -16.74
CA GLY A 5 -16.62 3.59 -15.81
C GLY A 5 -15.66 4.32 -14.88
N ILE A 6 -15.84 4.10 -13.58
CA ILE A 6 -14.97 4.62 -12.53
C ILE A 6 -13.56 4.07 -12.80
N GLN A 7 -12.65 4.94 -13.25
CA GLN A 7 -11.23 4.59 -13.33
C GLN A 7 -10.74 4.23 -11.93
N LYS A 8 -10.47 2.94 -11.70
CA LYS A 8 -9.76 2.44 -10.51
C LYS A 8 -8.37 3.11 -10.50
N SER A 9 -8.25 4.24 -9.79
CA SER A 9 -6.97 4.92 -9.57
C SER A 9 -6.01 4.00 -8.81
N ARG A 10 -4.75 3.98 -9.25
CA ARG A 10 -3.61 3.13 -8.79
C ARG A 10 -3.38 3.04 -7.27
N GLY A 11 -4.05 3.84 -6.44
CA GLY A 11 -4.03 3.71 -4.98
C GLY A 11 -4.87 2.53 -4.43
N PHE A 12 -5.82 2.00 -5.20
CA PHE A 12 -6.73 0.94 -4.74
C PHE A 12 -6.05 -0.44 -4.63
N TRP A 13 -4.97 -0.68 -5.38
CA TRP A 13 -4.31 -1.99 -5.45
C TRP A 13 -3.66 -2.40 -4.11
N PHE A 14 -3.09 -1.45 -3.37
CA PHE A 14 -2.47 -1.74 -2.07
C PHE A 14 -3.48 -2.07 -0.97
N LEU A 15 -4.69 -1.51 -1.07
CA LEU A 15 -5.79 -1.79 -0.16
C LEU A 15 -6.38 -3.19 -0.44
N GLU A 16 -6.52 -3.53 -1.72
CA GLU A 16 -7.05 -4.82 -2.18
C GLU A 16 -6.11 -5.99 -1.83
N ASN A 17 -4.80 -5.77 -1.85
CA ASN A 17 -3.79 -6.75 -1.41
C ASN A 17 -3.57 -6.78 0.11
N SER A 18 -4.36 -6.03 0.90
CA SER A 18 -4.24 -5.96 2.37
C SER A 18 -2.84 -5.59 2.89
N ILE A 19 -2.02 -4.89 2.09
CA ILE A 19 -0.65 -4.49 2.46
C ILE A 19 -0.69 -3.28 3.40
N ILE A 20 -1.67 -2.40 3.21
CA ILE A 20 -1.85 -1.17 3.98
C ILE A 20 -3.29 -1.12 4.49
N LYS A 21 -3.45 -0.95 5.80
CA LYS A 21 -4.74 -0.68 6.46
C LYS A 21 -4.95 0.83 6.48
N VAL A 22 -6.10 1.28 5.97
CA VAL A 22 -6.50 2.69 6.00
C VAL A 22 -7.54 2.86 7.09
N GLU A 23 -7.21 3.67 8.10
CA GLU A 23 -8.12 4.03 9.18
C GLU A 23 -8.48 5.51 9.01
N LYS A 24 -9.72 5.77 8.59
CA LYS A 24 -10.27 7.13 8.53
C LYS A 24 -10.91 7.45 9.87
N GLY A 25 -10.35 8.43 10.57
CA GLY A 25 -10.91 9.02 11.77
C GLY A 25 -11.25 10.48 11.55
N PHE A 26 -11.98 11.06 12.50
CA PHE A 26 -12.18 12.50 12.58
C PHE A 26 -11.57 12.98 13.90
N ILE A 27 -10.63 13.91 13.81
CA ILE A 27 -10.08 14.59 14.99
C ILE A 27 -10.64 16.01 14.95
N GLY A 28 -11.69 16.26 15.75
CA GLY A 28 -12.46 17.50 15.68
C GLY A 28 -13.23 17.64 14.36
N ARG A 29 -13.08 18.81 13.69
CA ARG A 29 -13.73 19.12 12.39
C ARG A 29 -12.91 18.74 11.16
N LYS A 30 -11.73 18.13 11.32
CA LYS A 30 -10.87 17.68 10.21
C LYS A 30 -10.84 16.16 10.12
N THR A 31 -11.02 15.66 8.89
CA THR A 31 -10.78 14.26 8.55
C THR A 31 -9.29 13.95 8.71
N ASN A 32 -8.96 12.94 9.52
CA ASN A 32 -7.61 12.41 9.63
C ASN A 32 -7.58 10.99 9.06
N THR A 33 -6.81 10.78 8.00
CA THR A 33 -6.63 9.44 7.43
C THR A 33 -5.27 8.92 7.86
N THR A 34 -5.26 7.89 8.70
CA THR A 34 -4.04 7.20 9.10
C THR A 34 -3.84 5.97 8.23
N TYR A 35 -2.62 5.83 7.70
CA TYR A 35 -2.20 4.64 6.96
C TYR A 35 -1.31 3.81 7.88
N LYS A 36 -1.66 2.54 8.09
CA LYS A 36 -0.84 1.58 8.85
C LYS A 36 -0.45 0.42 7.98
N ILE A 37 0.82 0.02 8.02
CA ILE A 37 1.25 -1.20 7.34
C ILE A 37 0.70 -2.42 8.09
N THR A 38 0.24 -3.43 7.35
CA THR A 38 -0.17 -4.70 7.96
C THR A 38 1.04 -5.62 8.14
N LYS A 39 0.91 -6.68 8.96
CA LYS A 39 1.97 -7.70 9.08
C LYS A 39 2.33 -8.35 7.74
N ALA A 40 1.33 -8.52 6.86
CA ALA A 40 1.53 -9.02 5.51
C ALA A 40 2.32 -8.02 4.64
N GLY A 41 2.00 -6.73 4.74
CA GLY A 41 2.74 -5.68 4.06
C GLY A 41 4.18 -5.52 4.56
N GLU A 42 4.40 -5.67 5.87
CA GLU A 42 5.74 -5.67 6.45
C GLU A 42 6.58 -6.85 5.91
N LYS A 43 6.00 -8.05 5.81
CA LYS A 43 6.67 -9.21 5.23
C LYS A 43 6.98 -8.99 3.74
N ALA A 44 6.02 -8.52 2.96
CA ALA A 44 6.21 -8.24 1.54
C ALA A 44 7.31 -7.18 1.32
N PHE A 45 7.38 -6.17 2.17
CA PHE A 45 8.43 -5.16 2.13
C PHE A 45 9.81 -5.75 2.47
N LYS A 46 9.92 -6.55 3.53
CA LYS A 46 11.17 -7.25 3.88
C LYS A 46 11.63 -8.20 2.77
N ASP A 47 10.71 -8.95 2.17
CA ASP A 47 11.01 -9.84 1.05
C ASP A 47 11.51 -9.05 -0.17
N HIS A 48 10.91 -7.87 -0.43
CA HIS A 48 11.36 -6.98 -1.49
C HIS A 48 12.78 -6.46 -1.26
N ILE A 49 13.09 -5.98 -0.04
CA ILE A 49 14.45 -5.53 0.32
C ILE A 49 15.45 -6.69 0.23
N ASN A 50 15.09 -7.88 0.72
CA ASN A 50 15.93 -9.07 0.63
C ASN A 50 16.25 -9.46 -0.82
N ALA A 51 15.29 -9.32 -1.74
CA ALA A 51 15.52 -9.57 -3.17
C ALA A 51 16.53 -8.57 -3.74
N LEU A 52 16.41 -7.28 -3.41
CA LEU A 52 17.37 -6.25 -3.83
C LEU A 52 18.77 -6.52 -3.27
N GLU A 53 18.89 -6.89 -1.99
CA GLU A 53 20.18 -7.27 -1.41
C GLU A 53 20.82 -8.47 -2.11
N LYS A 54 20.02 -9.49 -2.45
CA LYS A 54 20.50 -10.67 -3.19
C LYS A 54 20.99 -10.29 -4.58
N MET A 55 20.28 -9.41 -5.29
CA MET A 55 20.72 -8.92 -6.61
C MET A 55 22.05 -8.16 -6.52
N ILE A 56 22.20 -7.28 -5.52
CA ILE A 56 23.45 -6.54 -5.31
C ILE A 56 24.60 -7.48 -4.95
N LYS A 57 24.37 -8.45 -4.05
CA LYS A 57 25.38 -9.46 -3.67
C LYS A 57 25.77 -10.39 -4.82
N ALA A 58 24.83 -10.75 -5.69
CA ALA A 58 25.08 -11.57 -6.88
C ALA A 58 25.83 -10.82 -7.99
N THR A 59 25.90 -9.49 -7.92
CA THR A 59 26.64 -8.64 -8.87
C THR A 59 28.10 -8.41 -8.44
N LYS A 60 28.51 -8.93 -7.27
CA LYS A 60 29.88 -8.84 -6.75
C LYS A 60 30.63 -10.15 -6.99
#